data_AF-A0A699ZBV5-F1
#
_entry.id   AF-A0A699ZBV5-F1
#
_cell.length_a   1.000
_cell.length_b   1.000
_cell.length_c   1.000
_cell.angle_alpha   90.00
_cell.angle_beta   90.00
_cell.angle_gamma   90.00
#
_symmetry.space_group_name_H-M   'P 1'
#
loop_
_entity.id
_entity.type
_entity.pdbx_description
1 polymer ?
#
loop_
_entity_poly.entity_id
_entity_poly.type
_entity_poly.pdbx_seq_one_letter_code
_entity_poly.pdbx_strand_id
1 'polypeptide(L)' 'CAVPPAPPRMVEEKEEDSQKACVICLSAPKTVGLLHGTSVHKCVCGECAKELVVGTTPCPMCRMIVEGVL' A
#
# COMPACT_ATOMS: atom_id res chain seq x y z
N CYS A 1 10.05 -31.55 -35.69
CA CYS A 1 10.81 -30.98 -34.55
C CYS A 1 9.88 -30.92 -33.35
N ALA A 2 10.04 -31.81 -32.38
CA ALA A 2 9.24 -31.81 -31.16
C ALA A 2 9.79 -30.73 -30.21
N VAL A 3 9.00 -29.69 -29.96
CA VAL A 3 9.31 -28.70 -28.93
C VAL A 3 8.77 -29.28 -27.61
N PRO A 4 9.62 -29.55 -26.61
CA PRO A 4 9.11 -29.99 -25.31
C PRO A 4 8.31 -28.86 -24.66
N PRO A 5 7.18 -29.15 -23.98
CA PRO A 5 6.48 -28.15 -23.21
C PRO A 5 7.36 -27.71 -22.04
N ALA A 6 7.61 -26.41 -21.94
CA ALA A 6 8.23 -25.83 -20.75
C ALA A 6 7.36 -26.15 -19.52
N PRO A 7 7.95 -26.46 -18.35
CA PRO A 7 7.18 -26.76 -17.15
C PRO A 7 6.34 -25.53 -16.74
N PRO A 8 5.17 -25.73 -16.09
CA PRO A 8 4.46 -24.61 -15.49
C PRO A 8 5.39 -24.02 -14.42
N ARG A 9 5.82 -22.77 -14.60
CA ARG A 9 6.51 -22.05 -13.53
C ARG A 9 5.51 -21.93 -12.40
N MET A 10 5.80 -22.64 -11.30
CA MET A 10 5.18 -22.50 -9.99
C MET A 10 4.68 -21.08 -9.78
N VAL A 11 3.36 -20.92 -9.65
CA VAL A 11 2.79 -19.67 -9.15
C VAL A 11 3.14 -19.60 -7.67
N GLU A 12 4.25 -18.93 -7.36
CA GLU A 12 4.56 -18.51 -6.00
C GLU A 12 3.52 -17.47 -5.61
N GLU A 13 2.40 -17.98 -5.09
CA GLU A 13 1.27 -17.21 -4.56
C GLU A 13 1.69 -16.60 -3.22
N LYS A 14 2.56 -15.58 -3.28
CA LYS A 14 2.87 -14.68 -2.16
C LYS A 14 3.30 -13.29 -2.64
N GLU A 15 2.79 -12.85 -3.79
CA GLU A 15 3.08 -11.51 -4.30
C GLU A 15 1.94 -10.50 -4.00
N GLU A 16 0.70 -10.98 -3.83
CA GLU A 16 -0.45 -10.12 -3.52
C GLU A 16 -0.33 -9.38 -2.17
N ASP A 17 0.38 -9.97 -1.19
CA ASP A 17 0.53 -9.35 0.12
C ASP A 17 1.40 -8.09 0.08
N SER A 18 2.44 -8.10 -0.77
CA SER A 18 3.34 -6.95 -0.95
C SER A 18 2.61 -5.77 -1.61
N GLN A 19 1.71 -6.04 -2.56
CA GLN A 19 0.86 -5.01 -3.17
C GLN A 19 -0.17 -4.45 -2.18
N LYS A 20 -0.47 -5.16 -1.09
CA LYS A 20 -1.40 -4.75 -0.02
C LYS A 20 -0.68 -4.26 1.25
N ALA A 21 0.65 -4.26 1.28
CA ALA A 21 1.45 -3.80 2.40
C ALA A 21 1.56 -2.27 2.48
N CYS A 22 1.71 -1.74 3.69
CA CYS A 22 1.92 -0.33 3.98
C CYS A 22 3.10 0.21 3.20
N VAL A 23 2.92 1.33 2.50
CA VAL A 23 3.97 1.90 1.65
C VAL A 23 5.14 2.52 2.42
N ILE A 24 5.02 2.63 3.75
CA ILE A 24 6.06 3.17 4.63
C ILE A 24 6.92 2.03 5.18
N CYS A 25 6.33 1.09 5.92
CA CYS A 25 7.08 0.02 6.58
C CYS A 25 7.18 -1.29 5.77
N LEU A 26 6.38 -1.44 4.70
CA LEU A 26 6.30 -2.64 3.85
C LEU A 26 6.07 -3.98 4.60
N SER A 27 5.66 -3.91 5.87
CA SER A 27 5.59 -5.07 6.77
C SER A 27 4.18 -5.35 7.27
N ALA A 28 3.35 -4.32 7.40
CA ALA A 28 1.99 -4.41 7.90
C ALA A 28 0.98 -4.09 6.78
N PRO A 29 -0.26 -4.60 6.83
CA PRO A 29 -1.26 -4.35 5.80
C PRO A 29 -1.75 -2.89 5.80
N LYS A 30 -2.14 -2.41 4.62
CA LYS A 30 -2.82 -1.11 4.42
C LYS A 30 -4.19 -1.16 5.08
N THR A 31 -4.29 -0.59 6.28
CA THR A 31 -5.49 -0.64 7.13
C THR A 31 -6.14 0.73 7.29
N VAL A 32 -5.41 1.80 7.06
CA VAL A 32 -5.83 3.17 7.37
C VAL A 32 -5.97 4.03 6.11
N GLY A 33 -7.04 4.83 6.05
CA GLY A 33 -7.32 5.78 4.98
C GLY A 33 -6.81 7.18 5.30
N LEU A 34 -6.04 7.78 4.39
CA LEU A 34 -5.61 9.18 4.48
C LEU A 34 -6.60 10.06 3.70
N LEU A 35 -7.38 10.87 4.42
CA LEU A 35 -8.34 11.82 3.85
C LEU A 35 -7.64 13.13 3.47
N HIS A 36 -7.88 13.61 2.25
CA HIS A 36 -7.50 14.94 1.77
C HIS A 36 -8.44 15.36 0.64
N GLY A 37 -8.98 16.57 0.74
CA GLY A 37 -10.06 17.09 -0.09
C GLY A 37 -11.25 16.13 -0.11
N THR A 38 -11.53 15.58 -1.30
CA THR A 38 -12.61 14.62 -1.53
C THR A 38 -12.11 13.18 -1.72
N SER A 39 -10.82 12.94 -1.50
CA SER A 39 -10.16 11.67 -1.80
C SER A 39 -9.65 11.00 -0.52
N VAL A 40 -9.68 9.67 -0.51
CA VAL A 40 -9.12 8.86 0.58
C VAL A 40 -8.16 7.83 0.00
N HIS A 41 -6.89 7.88 0.41
CA HIS A 41 -5.90 6.89 0.00
C HIS A 41 -5.60 5.93 1.14
N LYS A 42 -5.98 4.66 0.97
CA LYS A 42 -5.67 3.58 1.93
C LYS A 42 -4.28 3.00 1.63
N CYS A 43 -3.22 3.71 2.02
CA CYS A 43 -1.83 3.35 1.69
C CYS A 43 -0.93 3.02 2.88
N VAL A 44 -1.40 3.20 4.12
CA VAL A 44 -0.59 3.02 5.33
C VAL A 44 -1.23 2.04 6.32
N CYS A 45 -0.40 1.46 7.20
CA CYS A 45 -0.87 0.70 8.35
C CYS A 45 -1.23 1.62 9.52
N GLY A 46 -1.91 1.07 10.52
CA GLY A 46 -2.29 1.80 11.73
C GLY A 46 -1.13 2.31 12.59
N GLU A 47 0.04 1.68 12.54
CA GLU A 47 1.21 2.12 13.31
C GLU A 47 1.85 3.35 12.66
N CYS A 48 2.20 3.26 11.37
CA CYS A 48 2.75 4.40 10.65
C CYS A 48 1.77 5.57 10.56
N ALA A 49 0.45 5.29 10.53
CA ALA A 49 -0.56 6.34 10.54
C ALA A 49 -0.55 7.19 11.83
N LYS A 50 -0.13 6.64 12.98
CA LYS A 50 -0.02 7.40 14.24
C LYS A 50 1.13 8.40 14.21
N GLU A 51 2.13 8.15 13.37
CA GLU A 51 3.29 9.03 13.18
C GLU A 51 3.00 10.15 12.17
N LEU A 52 1.89 10.07 11.41
CA LEU A 52 1.46 11.13 10.52
C LEU A 52 0.92 12.34 11.31
N VAL A 53 1.44 13.52 10.98
CA VAL A 53 0.93 14.78 11.50
C VAL A 53 -0.06 15.36 10.49
N VAL A 54 -1.35 15.25 10.80
CA VAL A 54 -2.43 15.83 10.01
C VAL A 54 -2.19 17.34 9.81
N GLY A 55 -2.43 17.83 8.60
CA GLY A 55 -2.20 19.22 8.18
C GLY A 55 -0.76 19.55 7.81
N THR A 56 0.19 18.64 8.03
CA THR A 56 1.61 18.84 7.69
C THR A 56 2.16 17.73 6.81
N THR A 57 1.83 16.47 7.12
CA THR A 57 2.34 15.32 6.39
C THR A 57 1.56 15.12 5.08
N PRO A 58 2.25 15.06 3.92
CA PRO A 58 1.60 14.79 2.65
C PRO A 58 1.29 13.29 2.46
N CYS A 59 0.22 12.98 1.73
CA CYS A 59 -0.14 11.62 1.36
C CYS A 59 0.95 11.00 0.46
N PRO A 60 1.46 9.78 0.77
CA PRO A 60 2.51 9.13 -0.03
C PRO A 60 2.13 8.87 -1.50
N MET A 61 0.84 8.77 -1.80
CA MET A 61 0.35 8.43 -3.15
C MET A 61 0.25 9.64 -4.08
N CYS A 62 -0.12 10.80 -3.54
CA CYS A 62 -0.52 11.97 -4.35
C CYS A 62 0.05 13.30 -3.85
N ARG A 63 0.78 13.27 -2.73
CA ARG A 63 1.44 14.41 -2.08
C ARG A 63 0.52 15.54 -1.59
N MET A 64 -0.80 15.35 -1.63
CA MET A 64 -1.75 16.28 -0.99
C MET A 64 -1.65 16.20 0.53
N ILE A 65 -1.81 17.35 1.20
CA ILE A 65 -1.76 17.43 2.66
C ILE A 65 -2.92 16.64 3.26
N VAL A 66 -2.59 15.71 4.16
CA VAL A 66 -3.60 14.87 4.83
C VAL A 66 -4.38 15.73 5.82
N GLU A 67 -5.70 15.77 5.70
CA GLU A 67 -6.62 16.52 6.56
C GLU A 67 -7.25 15.64 7.65
N GLY A 68 -7.21 14.32 7.48
CA GLY A 68 -7.71 13.38 8.47
C GLY A 68 -7.28 11.94 8.20
N VAL A 69 -7.51 11.09 9.20
CA VAL A 69 -7.19 9.66 9.16
C VAL A 69 -8.45 8.87 9.51
N LEU A 70 -8.78 7.86 8.68
CA LEU A 70 -10.00 7.05 8.73
C LEU A 70 -9.69 5.56 8.96
#